data_AF-A0A846ZRE9-F1
#
_entry.id   AF-A0A846ZRE9-F1
#
_cell.length_a   1.000
_cell.length_b   1.000
_cell.length_c   1.000
_cell.angle_alpha   90.00
_cell.angle_beta   90.00
_cell.angle_gamma   90.00
#
_symmetry.space_group_name_H-M   'P 1'
#
loop_
_entity.id
_entity.type
_entity.pdbx_description
1 polymer ?
#
loop_
_entity_poly.entity_id
_entity_poly.type
_entity_poly.pdbx_seq_one_letter_code
_entity_poly.pdbx_strand_id
1 'polypeptide(L)' 'MKDLKKFLDYLNNNKNYAHNTIINYEADIIEFLNFLETKKINYLEIEYQDIKQYLKHLNNKKISNETISRKISALR' A
#
# COMPACT_ATOMS: atom_id res chain seq x y z
N MET A 1 1.64 -3.51 -12.73
CA MET A 1 2.60 -4.47 -12.10
C MET A 1 4.07 -4.13 -12.35
N LYS A 2 4.49 -3.65 -13.53
CA LYS A 2 5.91 -3.32 -13.81
C LYS A 2 6.47 -2.27 -12.83
N ASP A 3 5.66 -1.29 -12.43
CA ASP A 3 6.08 -0.23 -11.52
C ASP A 3 6.18 -0.68 -10.06
N LEU A 4 5.28 -1.57 -9.61
CA LEU A 4 5.36 -2.19 -8.29
C LEU A 4 6.65 -3.00 -8.13
N LYS A 5 6.99 -3.83 -9.13
CA LYS A 5 8.21 -4.63 -9.07
C LYS A 5 9.46 -3.75 -8.98
N LYS A 6 9.53 -2.67 -9.77
CA LYS A 6 10.62 -1.68 -9.68
C LYS A 6 10.69 -1.01 -8.31
N PHE A 7 9.55 -0.70 -7.70
CA PHE A 7 9.50 -0.11 -6.36
C PHE A 7 10.00 -1.08 -5.28
N LEU A 8 9.57 -2.34 -5.32
CA LEU A 8 10.04 -3.37 -4.39
C LEU A 8 11.54 -3.67 -4.58
N ASP A 9 12.01 -3.73 -5.82
CA ASP A 9 13.44 -3.87 -6.14
C ASP A 9 14.24 -2.66 -5.61
N TYR A 10 13.68 -1.44 -5.70
CA TYR A 10 14.28 -0.25 -5.11
C TYR A 10 14.37 -0.36 -3.58
N LEU A 11 13.30 -0.77 -2.91
CA LEU A 11 13.26 -0.94 -1.45
C LEU A 11 14.25 -2.01 -0.98
N ASN A 12 14.39 -3.11 -1.72
CA ASN A 12 15.35 -4.18 -1.44
C ASN A 12 16.79 -3.67 -1.58
N ASN A 13 17.13 -3.08 -2.72
CA ASN A 13 18.51 -2.76 -3.07
C ASN A 13 19.02 -1.46 -2.44
N ASN A 14 18.16 -0.46 -2.19
CA ASN A 14 18.57 0.87 -1.72
C ASN A 14 18.30 1.11 -0.23
N LYS A 15 17.35 0.39 0.38
CA LYS A 15 16.97 0.59 1.78
C LYS A 15 17.24 -0.60 2.71
N ASN A 16 17.79 -1.71 2.19
CA ASN A 16 18.14 -2.92 2.95
C ASN A 16 17.00 -3.42 3.86
N TYR A 17 15.75 -3.26 3.43
CA TYR A 17 14.64 -3.83 4.19
C TYR A 17 14.74 -5.35 4.21
N ALA A 18 14.40 -5.94 5.36
CA ALA A 18 14.34 -7.40 5.48
C ALA A 18 13.35 -7.97 4.44
N HIS A 19 13.65 -9.17 3.94
CA HIS A 19 12.83 -9.85 2.94
C HIS A 19 11.34 -9.94 3.34
N ASN A 20 11.07 -10.24 4.62
CA ASN A 20 9.71 -10.29 5.15
C ASN A 20 9.00 -8.92 5.12
N THR A 21 9.74 -7.82 5.28
CA THR A 21 9.19 -6.45 5.15
C THR A 21 8.79 -6.17 3.70
N ILE A 22 9.60 -6.60 2.74
CA ILE A 22 9.31 -6.43 1.31
C ILE A 22 8.05 -7.22 0.92
N ILE A 23 7.93 -8.48 1.36
CA ILE A 23 6.72 -9.29 1.13
C ILE A 23 5.48 -8.62 1.73
N ASN A 24 5.59 -8.13 2.97
CA ASN A 24 4.48 -7.44 3.62
C ASN A 24 4.09 -6.15 2.89
N TYR A 25 5.07 -5.38 2.41
CA TYR A 25 4.83 -4.16 1.64
C TYR A 25 4.20 -4.47 0.30
N GLU A 26 4.67 -5.51 -0.41
CA GLU A 26 4.06 -5.98 -1.64
C GLU A 26 2.58 -6.31 -1.43
N ALA A 27 2.26 -7.11 -0.42
CA ALA A 27 0.89 -7.48 -0.09
C ALA A 27 0.03 -6.25 0.26
N ASP A 28 0.57 -5.30 1.02
CA ASP A 28 -0.13 -4.08 1.41
C ASP A 28 -0.41 -3.16 0.20
N ILE A 29 0.58 -2.99 -0.69
CA ILE A 29 0.44 -2.17 -1.89
C ILE A 29 -0.55 -2.81 -2.87
N ILE A 30 -0.50 -4.14 -3.05
CA ILE A 30 -1.48 -4.87 -3.87
C ILE A 30 -2.89 -4.67 -3.32
N GLU A 31 -3.08 -4.78 -2.00
CA GLU A 31 -4.40 -4.55 -1.39
C GLU A 31 -4.91 -3.14 -1.66
N PHE A 32 -4.03 -2.13 -1.58
CA PHE A 32 -4.40 -0.75 -1.87
C PHE A 32 -4.73 -0.54 -3.35
N LEU A 33 -3.94 -1.09 -4.27
CA LEU A 33 -4.23 -1.03 -5.72
C LEU A 33 -5.58 -1.67 -6.05
N ASN A 34 -5.88 -2.82 -5.45
CA ASN A 34 -7.19 -3.47 -5.61
C ASN A 34 -8.32 -2.58 -5.08
N PHE A 35 -8.11 -1.89 -3.95
CA PHE A 35 -9.08 -0.92 -3.44
C PHE A 35 -9.33 0.22 -4.44
N LEU A 36 -8.28 0.80 -5.02
CA LEU A 36 -8.41 1.85 -6.03
C LEU A 36 -9.15 1.35 -7.29
N GLU A 37 -8.86 0.13 -7.73
CA GLU A 37 -9.53 -0.49 -8.87
C GLU A 37 -11.04 -0.63 -8.62
N THR A 38 -11.45 -1.05 -7.40
CA THR A 38 -12.88 -1.11 -7.04
C THR A 38 -13.59 0.25 -7.07
N LYS A 39 -12.81 1.33 -6.95
CA LYS A 39 -13.28 2.71 -7.00
C LYS A 39 -13.08 3.37 -8.35
N LYS A 40 -12.47 2.66 -9.31
CA LYS A 40 -12.07 3.19 -10.62
C LYS A 40 -11.16 4.42 -10.52
N ILE A 41 -10.31 4.45 -9.50
CA ILE A 41 -9.33 5.51 -9.28
C ILE A 41 -8.01 5.10 -9.92
N ASN A 42 -7.41 6.00 -10.69
CA ASN A 42 -6.07 5.81 -11.21
C ASN A 42 -5.04 6.02 -10.08
N TYR A 43 -4.15 5.06 -9.87
CA TYR A 43 -3.12 5.14 -8.82
C TYR A 43 -2.11 6.28 -9.04
N LEU A 44 -2.06 6.87 -10.25
CA LEU A 44 -1.26 8.05 -10.56
C LEU A 44 -1.98 9.37 -10.26
N GLU A 45 -3.28 9.33 -9.96
CA GLU A 45 -4.15 10.50 -9.76
C GLU A 45 -4.80 10.47 -8.37
N ILE A 46 -4.15 9.81 -7.41
CA ILE A 46 -4.64 9.66 -6.04
C ILE A 46 -4.66 11.01 -5.35
N GLU A 47 -5.81 11.38 -4.79
CA GLU A 47 -5.96 12.55 -3.95
C GLU A 47 -5.99 12.19 -2.46
N TYR A 48 -5.83 13.20 -1.61
CA TYR A 48 -5.93 13.03 -0.16
C TYR A 48 -7.27 12.42 0.29
N GLN A 49 -8.35 12.67 -0.45
CA GLN A 49 -9.66 12.07 -0.15
C GLN A 49 -9.67 10.55 -0.36
N ASP A 50 -8.95 10.03 -1.35
CA ASP A 50 -8.90 8.59 -1.64
C ASP A 50 -8.16 7.84 -0.53
N ILE A 51 -7.10 8.45 0.01
CA ILE A 51 -6.38 7.93 1.19
C ILE A 51 -7.30 7.91 2.42
N LYS A 52 -8.10 8.96 2.64
CA LYS A 52 -9.10 8.97 3.72
C LYS A 52 -10.16 7.89 3.54
N GLN A 53 -10.62 7.65 2.32
CA GLN A 53 -11.56 6.58 2.04
C GLN A 53 -10.94 5.20 2.30
N TYR A 54 -9.68 5.01 1.94
CA TYR A 54 -8.95 3.77 2.24
C TYR A 54 -8.80 3.55 3.74
N LEU A 55 -8.43 4.57 4.51
CA LEU A 55 -8.37 4.50 5.98
C LEU A 55 -9.73 4.14 6.58
N LYS A 56 -10.82 4.74 6.09
CA LYS A 56 -12.18 4.39 6.51
C LYS A 56 -12.52 2.94 6.17
N HIS A 57 -12.14 2.46 4.99
CA HIS A 57 -12.32 1.06 4.58
C HIS A 57 -11.58 0.08 5.51
N LEU A 58 -10.33 0.38 5.88
CA LEU A 58 -9.56 -0.45 6.81
C LEU A 58 -10.17 -0.46 8.22
N ASN A 59 -10.63 0.69 8.70
CA ASN A 59 -11.33 0.80 9.98
C ASN A 59 -12.65 0.01 9.98
N ASN A 60 -13.43 0.08 8.90
CA ASN A 60 -14.67 -0.69 8.75
C ASN A 60 -14.41 -2.21 8.76
N LYS A 61 -13.25 -2.64 8.26
CA LYS A 61 -12.78 -4.02 8.33
C LYS A 61 -12.22 -4.42 9.70
N LYS A 62 -12.21 -3.50 10.69
CA LYS A 62 -11.64 -3.70 12.03
C LYS A 62 -10.17 -4.14 12.02
N ILE A 63 -9.41 -3.65 11.04
CA ILE A 63 -7.96 -3.87 10.99
C ILE A 63 -7.30 -3.11 12.14
N SER A 64 -6.30 -3.72 12.77
CA SER A 64 -5.59 -3.12 13.92
C SER A 64 -4.82 -1.86 13.50
N ASN A 65 -4.65 -0.92 14.44
CA ASN A 65 -3.94 0.34 14.19
C ASN A 65 -2.49 0.11 13.75
N GLU A 66 -1.83 -0.92 14.30
CA GLU A 66 -0.46 -1.31 13.92
C GLU A 66 -0.41 -1.76 12.46
N THR A 67 -1.40 -2.54 12.03
CA THR A 67 -1.50 -3.01 10.64
C THR A 67 -1.84 -1.86 9.69
N ILE A 68 -2.73 -0.95 10.09
CA ILE A 68 -3.04 0.27 9.31
C ILE A 68 -1.77 1.12 9.15
N SER A 69 -1.01 1.33 10.23
CA SER A 69 0.24 2.10 10.19
C SER A 69 1.27 1.47 9.25
N ARG A 70 1.42 0.13 9.28
CA ARG A 70 2.28 -0.60 8.33
C ARG A 70 1.83 -0.42 6.88
N LYS A 71 0.52 -0.56 6.61
CA LYS A 71 -0.06 -0.34 5.28
C LYS A 71 0.22 1.05 4.74
N ILE A 72 0.06 2.09 5.57
CA ILE A 72 0.37 3.47 5.17
C ILE A 72 1.86 3.68 4.96
N SER A 73 2.72 3.04 5.76
CA SER A 73 4.16 3.10 5.58
C SER A 73 4.61 2.47 4.26
N ALA A 74 3.91 1.43 3.79
CA ALA A 74 4.19 0.80 2.50
C ALA A 74 3.84 1.68 1.29
N LEU A 75 3.00 2.71 1.48
CA LEU A 75 2.60 3.67 0.44
C LEU A 75 3.47 4.94 0.41
N ARG A 76 4.45 5.07 1.31
CA ARG A 76 5.37 6.22 1.43
C ARG A 76 6.66 6.02 0.64
#